data_AF-A0A4Y1YNF5-F1
#
_entry.id   AF-A0A4Y1YNF5-F1
#
_cell.length_a   1.000
_cell.length_b   1.000
_cell.length_c   1.000
_cell.angle_alpha   90.00
_cell.angle_beta   90.00
_cell.angle_gamma   90.00
#
_symmetry.space_group_name_H-M   'P 1'
#
loop_
_entity.id
_entity.type
_entity.pdbx_description
1 polymer ?
#
loop_
_entity_poly.entity_id
_entity_poly.type
_entity_poly.pdbx_seq_one_letter_code
_entity_poly.pdbx_strand_id
1 'polypeptide(L)'
;MNTNLVAIIFALALPLTAVANSGEYQKDHTHYQATKIERMGKHLSLTDEQKTKLEALFKQNREKFKALREESRTQMQSILTPEQYSKLQETKQQRREKWRAKHHKKHHQEKSGDTQ
;
A
#
# COMPACT_ATOMS: atom_id res chain seq x y z
N MET A 1 -35.56 8.84 -47.82
CA MET A 1 -34.26 8.23 -48.19
C MET A 1 -33.31 9.36 -48.51
N ASN A 2 -32.48 9.73 -47.53
CA ASN A 2 -31.55 10.85 -47.64
C ASN A 2 -30.27 10.42 -46.89
N THR A 3 -29.31 9.88 -47.62
CA THR A 3 -28.05 9.36 -47.11
C THR A 3 -27.02 10.49 -47.00
N ASN A 4 -26.72 10.92 -45.78
CA ASN A 4 -25.58 11.79 -45.50
C ASN A 4 -24.45 10.96 -44.88
N LEU A 5 -23.39 10.83 -45.68
CA LEU A 5 -22.10 10.19 -45.41
C LEU A 5 -21.49 10.70 -44.09
N VAL A 6 -21.54 9.88 -43.03
CA VAL A 6 -20.67 10.04 -41.87
C VAL A 6 -19.40 9.26 -42.15
N ALA A 7 -18.34 9.99 -42.50
CA ALA A 7 -17.01 9.45 -42.69
C ALA A 7 -16.52 8.80 -41.38
N ILE A 8 -16.32 7.49 -41.44
CA ILE A 8 -15.65 6.68 -40.44
C ILE A 8 -14.15 7.01 -40.53
N ILE A 9 -13.63 7.82 -39.61
CA ILE A 9 -12.20 7.85 -39.33
C ILE A 9 -11.95 6.92 -38.15
N PHE A 10 -11.52 5.71 -38.49
CA PHE A 10 -10.96 4.72 -37.57
C PHE A 10 -9.56 5.19 -37.15
N ALA A 11 -9.47 6.21 -36.30
CA ALA A 11 -8.22 6.53 -35.60
C ALA A 11 -8.16 5.68 -34.33
N LEU A 12 -7.72 4.44 -34.52
CA LEU A 12 -7.44 3.47 -33.48
C LEU A 12 -6.17 3.90 -32.73
N ALA A 13 -6.28 4.93 -31.88
CA ALA A 13 -5.27 5.25 -30.90
C ALA A 13 -5.42 4.24 -29.75
N LEU A 14 -4.68 3.13 -29.83
CA LEU A 14 -4.54 2.21 -28.71
C LEU A 14 -4.08 3.02 -27.49
N PRO A 15 -4.82 3.00 -26.37
CA PRO A 15 -4.35 3.62 -25.15
C PRO A 15 -3.15 2.79 -24.66
N LEU A 16 -1.99 3.42 -24.52
CA LEU A 16 -0.92 2.87 -23.69
C LEU A 16 -1.37 2.96 -22.22
N THR A 17 -2.31 2.09 -21.85
CA THR A 17 -2.58 1.79 -20.44
C THR A 17 -1.43 0.96 -19.93
N ALA A 18 -0.37 1.64 -19.50
CA ALA A 18 0.49 1.10 -18.46
C ALA A 18 -0.35 1.09 -17.17
N VAL A 19 -1.21 0.08 -17.01
CA VAL A 19 -1.69 -0.29 -15.69
C VAL A 19 -0.47 -0.84 -14.97
N ALA A 20 0.28 0.04 -14.32
CA ALA A 20 1.14 -0.36 -13.23
C ALA A 20 0.20 -0.92 -12.16
N ASN A 21 -0.14 -2.20 -12.33
CA ASN A 21 -0.80 -3.03 -11.33
C ASN A 21 0.21 -3.22 -10.20
N SER A 22 0.48 -2.14 -9.46
CA SER A 22 1.09 -2.23 -8.16
C SER A 22 0.03 -2.89 -7.30
N GLY A 23 0.05 -4.22 -7.30
CA GLY A 23 -0.94 -5.08 -6.68
C GLY A 23 -1.40 -4.47 -5.37
N GLU A 24 -2.71 -4.31 -5.28
CA GLU A 24 -3.46 -3.79 -4.16
C GLU A 24 -3.22 -4.71 -2.94
N TYR A 25 -2.02 -4.62 -2.37
CA TYR A 25 -1.71 -5.14 -1.05
C TYR A 25 -2.32 -4.16 -0.05
N GLN A 26 -3.64 -4.11 -0.02
CA GLN A 26 -4.40 -3.60 1.09
C GLN A 26 -4.32 -4.65 2.21
N LYS A 27 -3.09 -4.92 2.69
CA LYS A 27 -2.90 -5.73 3.88
C LYS A 27 -3.59 -4.96 4.99
N ASP A 28 -4.54 -5.62 5.64
CA ASP A 28 -5.53 -4.98 6.51
C ASP A 28 -4.86 -4.26 7.69
N HIS A 29 -4.47 -3.00 7.45
CA HIS A 29 -3.77 -2.16 8.42
C HIS A 29 -4.65 -1.87 9.65
N THR A 30 -5.95 -2.09 9.54
CA THR A 30 -6.90 -1.94 10.64
C THR A 30 -6.65 -3.00 11.72
N HIS A 31 -6.43 -4.25 11.31
CA HIS A 31 -6.18 -5.36 12.21
C HIS A 31 -4.88 -5.18 13.01
N TYR A 32 -3.85 -4.58 12.40
CA TYR A 32 -2.60 -4.28 13.10
C TYR A 32 -2.78 -3.23 14.22
N GLN A 33 -3.63 -2.21 14.02
CA GLN A 33 -3.86 -1.20 15.05
C GLN A 33 -4.72 -1.75 16.20
N ALA A 34 -5.75 -2.54 15.88
CA ALA A 34 -6.57 -3.22 16.89
C ALA A 34 -5.71 -4.14 17.78
N THR A 35 -4.88 -4.99 17.17
CA THR A 35 -3.96 -5.87 17.92
C THR A 35 -2.92 -5.09 18.73
N LYS A 36 -2.46 -3.92 18.24
CA LYS A 36 -1.57 -3.04 19.01
C LYS A 36 -2.27 -2.46 20.24
N ILE A 37 -3.51 -1.97 20.10
CA ILE A 37 -4.29 -1.43 21.23
C ILE A 37 -4.59 -2.52 22.24
N GLU A 38 -4.93 -3.73 21.80
CA GLU A 38 -5.15 -4.87 22.69
C GLU A 38 -3.90 -5.19 23.52
N ARG A 39 -2.72 -5.22 22.89
CA ARG A 39 -1.45 -5.43 23.61
C ARG A 39 -1.16 -4.33 24.61
N MET A 40 -1.33 -3.06 24.22
CA MET A 40 -1.17 -1.94 25.15
C MET A 40 -2.18 -2.02 26.30
N GLY A 41 -3.42 -2.43 26.00
CA GLY A 41 -4.46 -2.67 26.99
C GLY A 41 -4.06 -3.70 28.04
N LYS A 42 -3.45 -4.81 27.62
CA LYS A 42 -2.96 -5.86 28.52
C LYS A 42 -1.74 -5.41 29.34
N HIS A 43 -0.80 -4.70 28.74
CA HIS A 43 0.45 -4.29 29.42
C HIS A 43 0.30 -3.07 30.33
N LEU A 44 -0.61 -2.16 29.99
CA LEU A 44 -0.81 -0.89 30.71
C LEU A 44 -2.13 -0.86 31.48
N SER A 45 -2.88 -1.97 31.48
CA SER A 45 -4.19 -2.07 32.11
C SER A 45 -5.15 -0.96 31.67
N LEU A 46 -5.24 -0.72 30.36
CA LEU A 46 -6.07 0.37 29.83
C LEU A 46 -7.56 0.09 30.02
N THR A 47 -8.30 1.12 30.40
CA THR A 47 -9.77 1.08 30.43
C THR A 47 -10.33 1.05 29.01
N ASP A 48 -11.59 0.64 28.87
CA ASP A 48 -12.24 0.59 27.56
C ASP A 48 -12.42 1.98 26.95
N GLU A 49 -12.61 3.00 27.80
CA GLU A 49 -12.63 4.39 27.35
C GLU A 49 -11.27 4.84 26.79
N GLN A 50 -10.16 4.46 27.42
CA GLN A 50 -8.80 4.75 26.92
C GLN A 50 -8.51 4.04 25.61
N LYS A 51 -8.91 2.77 25.46
CA LYS A 51 -8.79 2.02 24.20
C LYS A 51 -9.56 2.70 23.07
N THR A 52 -10.80 3.11 23.34
CA THR A 52 -11.65 3.81 22.36
C THR A 52 -11.01 5.12 21.90
N LYS A 53 -10.43 5.91 22.82
CA LYS A 53 -9.70 7.15 22.48
C LYS A 53 -8.46 6.87 21.61
N LEU A 54 -7.72 5.79 21.89
CA LEU A 54 -6.57 5.38 21.08
C LEU A 54 -6.97 4.93 19.67
N GLU A 55 -8.09 4.21 19.54
CA GLU A 55 -8.62 3.81 18.22
C GLU A 55 -8.95 5.03 17.36
N ALA A 56 -9.65 6.00 17.94
CA ALA A 56 -9.98 7.26 17.27
C ALA A 56 -8.70 8.02 16.85
N LEU A 57 -7.71 8.10 17.74
CA LEU A 57 -6.43 8.75 17.47
C LEU A 57 -5.66 8.05 16.34
N PHE A 58 -5.60 6.71 16.33
CA PHE A 58 -4.92 5.98 15.25
C PHE A 58 -5.66 6.09 13.92
N LYS A 59 -7.00 6.14 13.93
CA LYS A 59 -7.79 6.40 12.72
C LYS A 59 -7.47 7.77 12.13
N GLN A 60 -7.49 8.83 12.95
CA GLN A 60 -7.17 10.19 12.53
C GLN A 60 -5.72 10.28 12.00
N ASN A 61 -4.77 9.66 12.70
CA ASN A 61 -3.37 9.66 12.26
C ASN A 61 -3.16 8.92 10.94
N ARG A 62 -3.93 7.86 10.68
CA ARG A 62 -3.88 7.14 9.39
C ARG A 62 -4.31 8.05 8.24
N GLU A 63 -5.36 8.84 8.43
CA GLU A 63 -5.84 9.77 7.41
C GLU A 63 -4.81 10.87 7.13
N LYS A 64 -4.26 11.49 8.19
CA LYS A 64 -3.18 12.49 8.05
C LYS A 64 -1.96 11.91 7.33
N PHE A 65 -1.57 10.69 7.66
CA PHE A 65 -0.40 10.06 7.05
C PHE A 65 -0.62 9.68 5.58
N LYS A 66 -1.86 9.34 5.18
CA LYS A 66 -2.20 9.14 3.76
C LYS A 66 -1.98 10.42 2.96
N ALA A 67 -2.52 11.54 3.44
CA ALA A 67 -2.36 12.84 2.80
C ALA A 67 -0.87 13.23 2.70
N LEU A 68 -0.13 13.11 3.80
CA LEU A 68 1.31 13.40 3.82
C LEU A 68 2.10 12.53 2.83
N ARG A 69 1.71 11.26 2.67
CA ARG A 69 2.36 10.34 1.73
C ARG A 69 2.12 10.74 0.28
N GLU A 70 0.92 11.21 -0.05
CA GLU A 70 0.58 11.71 -1.38
C GLU A 70 1.34 13.00 -1.68
N GLU A 71 1.36 13.94 -0.74
CA GLU A 71 2.12 15.18 -0.86
C GLU A 71 3.62 14.91 -1.06
N SER A 72 4.20 14.06 -0.20
CA SER A 72 5.61 13.64 -0.31
C SER A 72 5.91 12.97 -1.64
N ARG A 73 4.94 12.22 -2.20
CA ARG A 73 5.10 11.57 -3.51
C ARG A 73 5.21 12.63 -4.61
N THR A 74 4.34 13.63 -4.58
CA THR A 74 4.34 14.74 -5.55
C THR A 74 5.61 15.56 -5.45
N GLN A 75 6.02 15.95 -4.24
CA GLN A 75 7.27 16.70 -4.00
C GLN A 75 8.50 15.92 -4.49
N MET A 76 8.50 14.60 -4.33
CA MET A 76 9.60 13.77 -4.82
C MET A 76 9.62 13.68 -6.35
N GLN A 77 8.46 13.71 -7.01
CA GLN A 77 8.37 13.76 -8.48
C GLN A 77 8.78 15.11 -9.06
N SER A 78 8.66 16.21 -8.31
CA SER A 78 9.14 17.52 -8.77
C SER A 78 10.65 17.69 -8.64
N ILE A 79 11.30 16.92 -7.76
CA ILE A 79 12.76 16.99 -7.54
C ILE A 79 13.50 15.98 -8.44
N LEU A 80 12.94 14.79 -8.63
CA LEU A 80 13.58 13.71 -9.39
C LEU A 80 13.16 13.72 -10.85
N THR A 81 14.06 13.31 -11.75
CA THR A 81 13.67 13.01 -13.12
C THR A 81 12.76 11.77 -13.17
N PRO A 82 11.94 11.61 -14.22
CA PRO A 82 11.08 10.43 -14.37
C PRO A 82 11.85 9.10 -14.29
N GLU A 83 13.04 9.03 -14.87
CA GLU A 83 13.91 7.85 -14.81
C GLU A 83 14.42 7.56 -13.40
N GLN A 84 14.90 8.58 -12.67
CA GLN A 84 15.35 8.44 -11.29
C GLN A 84 14.21 7.98 -10.37
N TYR A 85 13.02 8.55 -10.55
CA TYR A 85 11.84 8.15 -9.80
C TYR A 85 11.44 6.70 -10.10
N SER A 86 11.46 6.29 -11.37
CA SER A 86 11.19 4.91 -11.78
C SER A 86 12.18 3.94 -11.12
N LYS A 87 13.48 4.25 -11.16
CA LYS A 87 14.52 3.42 -10.52
C LYS A 87 14.33 3.31 -9.01
N LEU A 88 13.90 4.39 -8.36
CA LEU A 88 13.56 4.38 -6.94
C LEU A 88 12.39 3.44 -6.63
N GLN A 89 11.33 3.45 -7.45
CA GLN A 89 10.19 2.55 -7.25
C GLN A 89 10.57 1.08 -7.44
N GLU A 90 11.34 0.78 -8.48
CA GLU A 90 11.87 -0.57 -8.73
C GLU A 90 12.69 -1.06 -7.53
N THR A 91 13.62 -0.23 -7.05
CA THR A 91 14.47 -0.56 -5.90
C THR A 91 13.64 -0.80 -4.64
N LYS A 92 12.59 0.00 -4.40
CA LYS A 92 11.66 -0.20 -3.28
C LYS A 92 10.91 -1.53 -3.40
N GLN A 93 10.46 -1.89 -4.59
CA GLN A 93 9.78 -3.15 -4.85
C GLN A 93 10.70 -4.36 -4.62
N GLN A 94 11.91 -4.34 -5.17
CA GLN A 94 12.90 -5.41 -4.97
C GLN A 94 13.23 -5.60 -3.49
N ARG A 95 13.41 -4.52 -2.74
CA ARG A 95 13.61 -4.60 -1.28
C ARG A 95 12.42 -5.28 -0.62
N ARG A 96 11.19 -4.87 -0.94
CA ARG A 96 9.96 -5.45 -0.39
C ARG A 96 9.84 -6.95 -0.67
N GLU A 97 10.18 -7.37 -1.88
CA GLU A 97 10.19 -8.79 -2.27
C GLU A 97 11.24 -9.59 -1.51
N LYS A 98 12.47 -9.07 -1.39
CA LYS A 98 13.53 -9.67 -0.56
C LYS A 98 13.10 -9.82 0.90
N TRP A 99 12.46 -8.80 1.47
CA TRP A 99 11.91 -8.87 2.83
C TRP A 99 10.83 -9.94 2.95
N ARG A 100 9.88 -10.00 2.01
CA ARG A 100 8.83 -11.04 1.99
C ARG A 100 9.42 -12.44 1.89
N ALA A 101 10.37 -12.67 0.98
CA ALA A 101 11.04 -13.95 0.82
C ALA A 101 11.75 -14.40 2.11
N LYS A 102 12.46 -13.50 2.79
CA LYS A 102 13.06 -13.77 4.10
C LYS A 102 12.03 -14.15 5.16
N HIS A 103 10.93 -13.41 5.26
CA HIS A 103 9.86 -13.71 6.22
C HIS A 103 9.18 -15.05 5.93
N HIS A 104 8.91 -15.37 4.66
CA HIS A 104 8.37 -16.67 4.27
C HIS A 104 9.32 -17.81 4.66
N LYS A 105 10.62 -17.70 4.35
CA LYS A 105 11.61 -18.73 4.72
C LYS A 105 11.67 -18.96 6.24
N LYS A 106 11.65 -17.89 7.04
CA LYS A 106 11.64 -18.01 8.51
C LYS A 106 10.42 -18.77 9.01
N HIS A 107 9.22 -18.42 8.53
CA HIS A 107 7.99 -19.10 8.93
C HIS A 107 7.92 -20.56 8.48
N HIS A 108 8.49 -20.91 7.33
CA HIS A 108 8.58 -22.31 6.90
C HIS A 108 9.51 -23.14 7.80
N GLN A 109 10.67 -22.58 8.18
CA GLN A 109 11.64 -23.29 9.00
C GLN A 109 11.16 -23.52 10.44
N GLU A 110 10.43 -22.54 11.00
CA GLU A 110 9.79 -22.61 12.32
C GLU A 110 8.70 -23.70 12.36
N LYS A 111 7.85 -23.79 11.32
CA LYS A 111 6.82 -24.84 11.22
C LYS A 111 7.35 -26.26 11.02
N SER A 112 8.51 -26.43 10.39
CA SER A 112 9.14 -27.75 10.20
C SER A 112 9.98 -28.22 11.39
N GLY A 113 10.33 -27.32 12.32
CA GLY A 113 11.11 -27.64 13.53
C GLY A 113 10.27 -28.17 14.69
N ASP A 114 8.98 -27.82 14.74
CA ASP A 114 8.04 -28.25 15.80
C ASP A 114 7.38 -29.62 15.52
N THR A 115 7.87 -30.40 14.55
CA THR A 115 7.35 -31.74 14.23
C THR A 115 8.28 -32.87 14.69
N GLN A 116 8.98 -32.69 15.81
CA GLN A 116 9.69 -33.75 16.53
C GLN A 116 9.27 -33.79 17.99
#